data_AF-A0A830BVP2-F1
#
_entry.id   AF-A0A830BVP2-F1
#
_cell.length_a   1.000
_cell.length_b   1.000
_cell.length_c   1.000
_cell.angle_alpha   90.00
_cell.angle_beta   90.00
_cell.angle_gamma   90.00
#
_symmetry.space_group_name_H-M   'P 1'
#
loop_
_entity.id
_entity.type
_entity.pdbx_description
1 polymer ?
#
loop_
_entity_poly.entity_id
_entity_poly.type
_entity_poly.pdbx_seq_one_letter_code
_entity_poly.pdbx_strand_id
1 'polypeptide(L)'
;MWQMLQRNLECIEVLPTKESIRSVGYWGELVFATTQSHKWKDIDVTRKAKDVFKNKRVKCIKVAHGKVYAGFMDSSIQELMVINNWQQEIKAPLKSWMQNKPISSVSIYKDWLYCASLIVEGSKMKVIKMKIMRY
;
A
#
# COMPACT_ATOMS: atom_id res chain seq x y z
N MET A 1 2.92 -3.37 16.12
CA MET A 1 4.06 -2.56 15.67
C MET A 1 5.23 -2.88 16.58
N TRP A 2 6.41 -3.03 16.00
CA TRP A 2 7.63 -3.32 16.75
C TRP A 2 8.62 -2.20 16.53
N GLN A 3 9.32 -1.80 17.59
CA GLN A 3 10.36 -0.77 17.54
C GLN A 3 11.61 -1.29 18.25
N MET A 4 12.77 -0.93 17.70
CA MET A 4 14.04 -1.15 18.39
C MET A 4 14.21 -0.07 19.47
N LEU A 5 14.14 -0.48 20.74
CA LEU A 5 14.38 0.37 21.91
C LEU A 5 15.58 -0.19 22.67
N GLN A 6 16.64 0.62 22.81
CA GLN A 6 17.87 0.23 23.52
C GLN A 6 18.43 -1.16 23.12
N ARG A 7 18.42 -1.48 21.81
CA ARG A 7 18.84 -2.78 21.23
C ARG A 7 17.89 -3.96 21.45
N ASN A 8 16.73 -3.74 22.07
CA ASN A 8 15.67 -4.73 22.20
C ASN A 8 14.54 -4.44 21.21
N LEU A 9 13.96 -5.50 20.64
CA LEU A 9 12.78 -5.39 19.79
C LEU A 9 11.53 -5.44 20.68
N GLU A 10 10.89 -4.30 20.87
CA GLU A 10 9.73 -4.16 21.76
C GLU A 10 8.44 -3.95 20.99
N CYS A 11 7.36 -4.58 21.44
CA CYS A 11 6.03 -4.39 20.87
C CYS A 11 5.40 -3.14 21.49
N ILE A 12 5.38 -2.05 20.72
CA ILE A 12 4.89 -0.75 21.19
C ILE A 12 3.38 -0.56 21.00
N GLU A 13 2.76 -1.33 20.10
CA GLU A 13 1.35 -1.16 19.77
C GLU A 13 0.76 -2.41 19.12
N VAL A 14 -0.47 -2.75 19.50
CA VAL A 14 -1.25 -3.83 18.87
C VAL A 14 -2.54 -3.24 18.31
N LEU A 15 -2.71 -3.35 16.99
CA LEU A 15 -3.93 -2.93 16.30
C LEU A 15 -4.79 -4.16 16.02
N PRO A 16 -5.93 -4.35 16.70
CA PRO A 16 -6.77 -5.51 16.48
C PRO A 16 -7.46 -5.41 15.12
N THR A 17 -7.32 -6.45 14.30
CA THR A 17 -7.96 -6.55 12.98
C THR A 17 -8.81 -7.80 12.90
N LYS A 18 -10.04 -7.68 12.37
CA LYS A 18 -10.95 -8.83 12.18
C LYS A 18 -10.56 -9.74 11.01
N GLU A 19 -9.68 -9.26 10.13
CA GLU A 19 -9.25 -9.97 8.93
C GLU A 19 -7.73 -10.15 8.95
N SER A 20 -7.25 -11.26 8.38
CA SER A 20 -5.81 -11.51 8.21
C SER A 20 -5.18 -10.47 7.31
N ILE A 21 -4.06 -9.90 7.74
CA ILE A 21 -3.33 -8.86 7.03
C ILE A 21 -2.32 -9.49 6.06
N ARG A 22 -2.26 -8.96 4.84
CA ARG A 22 -1.32 -9.35 3.78
C ARG A 22 -0.11 -8.41 3.71
N SER A 23 -0.34 -7.12 3.83
CA SER A 23 0.72 -6.11 3.80
C SER A 23 0.31 -4.88 4.57
N VAL A 24 1.29 -4.15 5.07
CA VAL A 24 1.09 -2.89 5.79
C VAL A 24 2.01 -1.81 5.21
N GLY A 25 1.54 -0.58 5.24
CA GLY A 25 2.31 0.62 4.94
C GLY A 25 2.01 1.68 5.99
N TYR A 26 2.93 2.63 6.16
CA TYR A 26 2.80 3.66 7.17
C TYR A 26 3.21 5.01 6.62
N TRP A 27 2.51 6.06 7.04
CA TRP A 27 2.88 7.45 6.82
C TRP A 27 2.41 8.28 8.00
N GLY A 28 3.32 8.56 8.95
CA GLY A 28 3.11 9.32 10.20
C GLY A 28 1.75 9.10 10.86
N GLU A 29 1.61 8.34 11.93
CA GLU A 29 0.36 7.87 12.54
C GLU A 29 -0.65 7.07 11.68
N LEU A 30 -0.71 7.24 10.36
CA LEU A 30 -1.57 6.43 9.50
C LEU A 30 -0.97 5.08 9.22
N VAL A 31 -1.78 4.04 9.45
CA VAL A 31 -1.47 2.68 9.00
C VAL A 31 -2.41 2.33 7.85
N PHE A 32 -1.82 1.97 6.72
CA PHE A 32 -2.51 1.41 5.57
C PHE A 32 -2.30 -0.10 5.61
N ALA A 33 -3.36 -0.89 5.41
CA ALA A 33 -3.26 -2.34 5.40
C ALA A 33 -4.06 -2.94 4.25
N THR A 34 -3.48 -3.92 3.56
CA THR A 34 -4.24 -4.80 2.66
C THR A 34 -4.54 -6.10 3.37
N THR A 35 -5.77 -6.57 3.29
CA THR A 35 -6.15 -7.86 3.89
C THR A 35 -5.98 -9.01 2.90
N GLN A 36 -5.99 -10.25 3.39
CA GLN A 36 -5.99 -11.44 2.54
C GLN A 36 -7.25 -11.52 1.66
N SER A 37 -8.37 -10.94 2.11
CA SER A 37 -9.62 -10.81 1.35
C SER A 37 -9.59 -9.72 0.27
N HIS A 38 -8.42 -9.10 0.03
CA HIS A 38 -8.18 -8.05 -0.96
C HIS A 38 -8.88 -6.72 -0.66
N LYS A 39 -9.15 -6.43 0.61
CA LYS A 39 -9.63 -5.11 1.03
C LYS A 39 -8.47 -4.19 1.41
N TRP A 40 -8.70 -2.90 1.23
CA TRP A 40 -7.84 -1.85 1.75
C TRP A 40 -8.45 -1.32 3.05
N LYS A 41 -7.69 -1.34 4.14
CA LYS A 41 -8.01 -0.65 5.40
C LYS A 41 -7.09 0.53 5.66
N ASP A 42 -7.68 1.68 5.96
CA ASP A 42 -6.99 2.81 6.59
C ASP A 42 -7.28 2.80 8.07
N ILE A 43 -6.24 2.93 8.88
CA ILE A 43 -6.33 3.01 10.33
C ILE A 43 -5.73 4.35 10.73
N ASP A 44 -6.59 5.23 11.22
CA ASP A 44 -6.24 6.58 11.63
C ASP A 44 -5.72 6.63 13.09
N VAL A 45 -5.44 7.84 13.58
CA VAL A 45 -5.04 8.11 14.97
C VAL A 45 -6.06 7.60 16.00
N THR A 46 -7.34 7.48 15.64
CA THR A 46 -8.38 6.92 16.52
C THR A 46 -8.39 5.39 16.55
N ARG A 47 -7.46 4.77 15.80
CA ARG A 47 -7.29 3.33 15.62
C ARG A 47 -8.54 2.63 15.07
N LYS A 48 -9.37 3.39 14.34
CA LYS A 48 -10.55 2.87 13.65
C LYS A 48 -10.19 2.50 12.22
N ALA A 49 -10.40 1.23 11.87
CA ALA A 49 -10.21 0.74 10.51
C ALA A 49 -11.39 1.13 9.60
N LYS A 50 -11.12 1.81 8.49
CA LYS A 50 -12.09 2.19 7.46
C LYS A 50 -11.74 1.50 6.15
N ASP A 51 -12.76 1.04 5.40
CA ASP A 51 -12.56 0.49 4.07
C ASP A 51 -12.33 1.60 3.05
N VAL A 52 -11.22 1.49 2.31
CA VAL A 52 -10.90 2.36 1.17
C VAL A 52 -11.22 1.61 -0.12
N PHE A 53 -11.90 2.25 -1.06
CA PHE A 53 -12.40 1.63 -2.30
C PHE A 53 -13.22 0.36 -2.07
N LYS A 54 -14.44 0.51 -1.55
CA LYS A 54 -15.38 -0.61 -1.33
C LYS A 54 -15.59 -1.52 -2.56
N ASN A 55 -15.42 -0.97 -3.77
CA ASN A 55 -15.69 -1.67 -5.03
C ASN A 55 -14.43 -2.21 -5.73
N LYS A 56 -13.21 -1.92 -5.23
CA LYS A 56 -11.97 -2.40 -5.86
C LYS A 56 -11.20 -3.32 -4.93
N ARG A 57 -10.65 -4.39 -5.51
CA ARG A 57 -9.85 -5.38 -4.79
C ARG A 57 -8.36 -5.04 -4.89
N VAL A 58 -7.76 -4.65 -3.77
CA VAL A 58 -6.33 -4.32 -3.67
C VAL A 58 -5.52 -5.58 -3.32
N LYS A 59 -4.32 -5.71 -3.88
CA LYS A 59 -3.43 -6.84 -3.59
C LYS A 59 -2.17 -6.43 -2.84
N CYS A 60 -1.63 -5.26 -3.16
CA CYS A 60 -0.40 -4.74 -2.54
C CYS A 60 -0.45 -3.22 -2.47
N ILE A 61 0.26 -2.66 -1.49
CA ILE A 61 0.43 -1.23 -1.30
C ILE A 61 1.90 -0.91 -1.03
N LYS A 62 2.35 0.26 -1.47
CA LYS A 62 3.60 0.87 -1.03
C LYS A 62 3.37 2.33 -0.72
N VAL A 63 3.85 2.75 0.45
CA VAL A 63 3.75 4.14 0.91
C VAL A 63 5.12 4.78 0.79
N ALA A 64 5.21 5.94 0.14
CA ALA A 64 6.44 6.71 -0.01
C ALA A 64 6.12 8.17 -0.31
N HIS A 65 6.89 9.09 0.28
CA HIS A 65 6.83 10.53 0.00
C HIS A 65 5.41 11.13 0.06
N GLY A 66 4.60 10.77 1.07
CA GLY A 66 3.22 11.27 1.20
C GLY A 66 2.23 10.73 0.19
N LYS A 67 2.59 9.66 -0.51
CA LYS A 67 1.74 8.99 -1.50
C LYS A 67 1.61 7.51 -1.20
N VAL A 68 0.46 6.96 -1.54
CA VAL A 68 0.20 5.51 -1.55
C VAL A 68 0.11 5.04 -2.99
N TYR A 69 0.87 4.01 -3.30
CA TYR A 69 0.86 3.29 -4.57
C TYR A 69 0.20 1.95 -4.34
N ALA A 70 -0.97 1.74 -4.92
CA ALA A 70 -1.77 0.53 -4.72
C ALA A 70 -1.85 -0.28 -6.01
N GLY A 71 -1.49 -1.55 -5.94
CA GLY A 71 -1.66 -2.53 -7.02
C GLY A 71 -2.94 -3.32 -6.82
N PHE A 72 -3.79 -3.34 -7.84
CA PHE A 72 -5.12 -3.94 -7.79
C PHE A 72 -5.20 -5.26 -8.55
N MET A 73 -6.22 -6.04 -8.21
CA MET A 73 -6.54 -7.30 -8.88
C MET A 73 -7.02 -7.12 -10.31
N ASP A 74 -7.51 -5.93 -10.66
CA ASP A 74 -7.89 -5.55 -12.03
C ASP A 74 -6.67 -5.24 -12.91
N SER A 75 -5.45 -5.38 -12.38
CA SER A 75 -4.16 -5.06 -13.02
C SER A 75 -3.82 -3.57 -13.04
N SER A 76 -4.63 -2.71 -12.42
CA SER A 76 -4.33 -1.29 -12.30
C SER A 76 -3.35 -1.03 -11.16
N ILE A 77 -2.55 0.02 -11.33
CA ILE A 77 -1.72 0.62 -10.29
C ILE A 77 -2.22 2.05 -10.13
N GLN A 78 -2.58 2.46 -8.92
CA GLN A 78 -3.04 3.82 -8.66
C GLN A 78 -2.11 4.52 -7.67
N GLU A 79 -1.78 5.77 -7.96
CA GLU A 79 -1.10 6.70 -7.06
C GLU A 79 -2.14 7.58 -6.37
N LEU A 80 -2.10 7.65 -5.05
CA LEU A 80 -3.02 8.42 -4.22
C LEU A 80 -2.24 9.32 -3.26
N MET A 81 -2.74 10.53 -3.05
CA MET A 81 -2.14 11.47 -2.09
C MET A 81 -2.68 11.20 -0.69
N VAL A 82 -1.79 11.21 0.30
CA VAL A 82 -2.14 11.24 1.71
C VAL A 82 -2.15 12.70 2.16
N ILE A 83 -3.30 13.22 2.58
CA ILE A 83 -3.42 14.62 3.00
C ILE A 83 -3.53 14.71 4.52
N ASN A 84 -2.61 15.46 5.12
CA ASN A 84 -2.57 15.79 6.54
C ASN A 84 -3.54 16.93 6.89
N ASN A 85 -4.81 16.79 6.53
CA ASN A 85 -5.85 17.54 7.23
C ASN A 85 -6.24 16.70 8.44
N TRP A 86 -6.74 17.31 9.51
CA TRP A 86 -6.98 16.65 10.80
C TRP A 86 -7.98 15.46 10.74
N GLN A 87 -8.49 15.13 9.54
CA GLN A 87 -9.32 13.99 9.19
C GLN A 87 -8.65 12.94 8.28
N GLN A 88 -7.37 13.12 7.93
CA GLN A 88 -6.51 12.19 7.15
C GLN A 88 -7.28 11.34 6.12
N GLU A 89 -7.53 11.92 4.95
CA GLU A 89 -8.29 11.27 3.87
C GLU A 89 -7.40 10.95 2.67
N ILE A 90 -7.66 9.79 2.05
CA ILE A 90 -7.11 9.44 0.75
C ILE A 90 -7.94 10.12 -0.34
N LYS A 91 -7.30 10.96 -1.15
CA LYS A 91 -7.94 11.57 -2.32
C LYS A 91 -8.03 10.62 -3.51
N ALA A 92 -8.86 10.98 -4.48
CA ALA A 92 -8.98 10.29 -5.76
C ALA A 92 -7.62 10.04 -6.42
N PRO A 93 -7.48 8.99 -7.25
CA PRO A 93 -6.22 8.64 -7.90
C PRO A 93 -5.64 9.81 -8.71
N LEU A 94 -4.40 10.19 -8.42
CA LEU A 94 -3.66 11.21 -9.16
C LEU A 94 -3.16 10.67 -10.51
N LYS A 95 -2.70 9.42 -10.51
CA LYS A 95 -2.20 8.71 -11.67
C LYS A 95 -2.67 7.27 -11.61
N SER A 96 -3.03 6.72 -12.76
CA SER A 96 -3.40 5.32 -12.90
C SER A 96 -2.62 4.73 -14.07
N TRP A 97 -1.97 3.59 -13.84
CA TRP A 97 -1.29 2.81 -14.86
C TRP A 97 -1.95 1.45 -15.00
N MET A 98 -2.06 0.96 -16.23
CA MET A 98 -2.68 -0.32 -16.54
C MET A 98 -1.62 -1.35 -16.92
N GLN A 99 -1.77 -2.57 -16.40
CA GLN A 99 -0.97 -3.72 -16.81
C GLN A 99 -1.87 -4.83 -17.36
N ASN A 100 -1.27 -5.81 -18.04
CA ASN A 100 -2.01 -6.93 -18.63
C ASN A 100 -2.37 -8.03 -17.62
N LYS A 101 -1.79 -7.99 -16.42
CA LYS A 101 -1.93 -9.03 -15.38
C LYS A 101 -2.03 -8.42 -13.99
N PRO A 102 -2.71 -9.09 -13.03
CA PRO A 102 -2.89 -8.58 -11.68
C PRO A 102 -1.56 -8.27 -11.00
N ILE A 103 -1.52 -7.14 -10.29
CA ILE A 103 -0.31 -6.66 -9.62
C ILE A 103 -0.13 -7.43 -8.31
N SER A 104 0.97 -8.17 -8.20
CA SER A 104 1.27 -8.99 -7.02
C SER A 104 2.07 -8.24 -5.97
N SER A 105 2.96 -7.34 -6.39
CA SER A 105 3.81 -6.53 -5.52
C SER A 105 4.17 -5.22 -6.19
N VAL A 106 4.37 -4.19 -5.36
CA VAL A 106 4.88 -2.87 -5.75
C VAL A 106 6.00 -2.45 -4.82
N SER A 107 7.04 -1.83 -5.37
CA SER A 107 8.17 -1.30 -4.60
C SER A 107 8.65 0.00 -5.20
N ILE A 108 9.26 0.85 -4.38
CA ILE A 108 9.76 2.16 -4.79
C ILE A 108 11.22 2.25 -4.40
N TYR A 109 12.04 2.67 -5.35
CA TYR A 109 13.44 2.97 -5.12
C TYR A 109 13.83 4.22 -5.90
N LYS A 110 14.30 5.25 -5.19
CA LYS A 110 14.50 6.60 -5.72
C LYS A 110 13.20 7.12 -6.33
N ASP A 111 13.23 7.49 -7.61
CA ASP A 111 12.09 8.00 -8.37
C ASP A 111 11.45 6.94 -9.28
N TRP A 112 11.70 5.66 -9.00
CA TRP A 112 11.18 4.56 -9.80
C TRP A 112 10.21 3.72 -8.99
N LEU A 113 9.03 3.51 -9.57
CA LEU A 113 8.06 2.52 -9.13
C LEU A 113 8.31 1.23 -9.90
N TYR A 114 8.52 0.15 -9.16
CA TYR A 114 8.68 -1.20 -9.68
C TYR A 114 7.44 -2.01 -9.35
N CYS A 115 6.92 -2.77 -10.29
CA CYS A 115 5.82 -3.69 -10.04
C CYS A 115 6.11 -5.09 -10.59
N ALA A 116 5.62 -6.09 -9.87
CA ALA A 116 5.65 -7.49 -10.29
C ALA A 116 4.21 -8.00 -10.45
N SER A 117 3.94 -8.68 -11.55
CA SER A 117 2.63 -9.29 -11.82
C SER A 117 2.58 -10.77 -11.39
N LEU A 118 1.38 -11.34 -11.36
CA LEU A 118 1.11 -12.71 -10.88
C LEU A 118 1.93 -13.82 -11.55
N ILE A 119 2.41 -13.61 -12.78
CA ILE A 119 3.12 -14.66 -13.51
C ILE A 119 4.59 -14.65 -13.10
N VAL A 120 4.91 -15.53 -12.14
CA VAL A 120 6.26 -16.07 -12.00
C VAL A 120 6.29 -17.32 -12.90
N GLU A 121 6.77 -17.18 -14.13
CA GLU A 121 7.00 -18.33 -15.02
C GLU A 121 8.28 -19.03 -14.53
N GLY A 122 8.13 -19.98 -13.61
CA GLY A 122 9.27 -20.66 -12.99
C GLY A 122 10.09 -19.70 -12.11
N SER A 123 11.34 -19.42 -12.49
CA SER A 123 12.23 -18.46 -11.82
C SER A 123 12.22 -17.07 -12.45
N LYS A 124 11.40 -16.83 -13.49
CA LYS A 124 11.38 -15.56 -14.23
C LYS A 124 10.36 -14.61 -13.65
N MET A 125 10.84 -13.50 -13.11
CA MET A 125 10.01 -12.38 -12.67
C MET A 125 10.09 -11.25 -13.70
N LYS A 126 8.93 -10.86 -14.26
CA LYS A 126 8.83 -9.64 -15.07
C LYS A 126 8.59 -8.45 -14.15
N VAL A 127 9.55 -7.52 -14.16
CA VAL A 127 9.45 -6.25 -13.43
C VAL A 127 9.25 -5.12 -14.42
N ILE A 128 8.23 -4.31 -14.21
CA ILE A 128 8.00 -3.09 -14.98
C ILE A 128 8.41 -1.91 -14.10
N LYS A 129 9.20 -0.99 -14.67
CA LYS A 129 9.61 0.24 -14.00
C LYS A 129 8.87 1.44 -14.59
N MET A 130 8.37 2.31 -13.74
CA MET A 130 7.69 3.55 -14.10
C MET A 130 8.40 4.71 -13.41
N LYS A 131 8.70 5.79 -14.15
CA LYS A 131 9.31 6.98 -13.56
C LYS A 131 8.23 7.82 -12.86
N ILE A 132 8.43 8.05 -11.57
CA ILE A 132 7.59 8.94 -10.77
C ILE A 132 8.05 10.36 -11.06
N MET A 133 7.32 11.07 -11.92
CA MET A 133 7.55 12.50 -12.17
C MET A 133 7.15 13.29 -10.92
N ARG A 134 8.10 14.04 -10.34
CA ARG A 134 7.84 15.06 -9.32
C ARG A 134 7.51 16.36 -10.04
N TYR A 135 6.40 16.99 -9.67
CA TYR A 135 6.07 18.36 -10.06
C TYR A 135 6.32 19.26 -8.85
#